data_AF-A0A951T456-F1
#
_entry.id   AF-A0A951T456-F1
#
_cell.length_a   1.000
_cell.length_b   1.000
_cell.length_c   1.000
_cell.angle_alpha   90.00
_cell.angle_beta   90.00
_cell.angle_gamma   90.00
#
_symmetry.space_group_name_H-M   'P 1'
#
loop_
_entity.id
_entity.type
_entity.pdbx_description
1 polymer ?
#
loop_
_entity_poly.entity_id
_entity_poly.type
_entity_poly.pdbx_seq_one_letter_code
_entity_poly.pdbx_strand_id
1 'polypeptide(L)'
;MTPQSFALFFLSLLSLSLFARLVLMLRQMRHVRLNRDRVPEPFAQVISGDAHRKAADYLRARMQVALAGLFIGASFLIGMTWGGGLQALHDQLSHLFSAGSLLHGIALLAGLAIAGWLIELPLTLYRIFGVERRFGFNRMTPAL
;
A
#
# COMPACT_ATOMS: atom_id res chain seq x y z
N MET A 1 -1.92 30.99 -0.75
CA MET A 1 -3.06 30.04 -0.80
C MET A 1 -3.63 29.94 0.60
N THR A 2 -4.96 29.95 0.78
CA THR A 2 -5.54 29.70 2.11
C THR A 2 -5.37 28.22 2.50
N PRO A 3 -5.36 27.86 3.79
CA PRO A 3 -5.28 26.47 4.23
C PRO A 3 -6.34 25.58 3.59
N GLN A 4 -7.55 26.12 3.41
CA GLN A 4 -8.67 25.42 2.79
C GLN A 4 -8.45 25.18 1.29
N SER A 5 -7.93 26.18 0.55
CA SER A 5 -7.59 25.99 -0.87
C SER A 5 -6.47 24.97 -1.07
N PHE A 6 -5.49 24.93 -0.16
CA PHE A 6 -4.44 23.91 -0.19
C PHE A 6 -5.01 22.51 0.08
N ALA A 7 -5.86 22.35 1.10
CA ALA A 7 -6.50 21.08 1.41
C ALA A 7 -7.33 20.53 0.23
N LEU A 8 -8.12 21.38 -0.43
CA LEU A 8 -8.89 20.98 -1.61
C LEU A 8 -8.00 20.59 -2.80
N PHE A 9 -6.92 21.33 -3.04
CA PHE A 9 -5.94 20.99 -4.08
C PHE A 9 -5.25 19.65 -3.79
N PHE A 10 -4.86 19.42 -2.54
CA PHE A 10 -4.29 18.16 -2.11
C PHE A 10 -5.27 16.99 -2.31
N LEU A 11 -6.53 17.14 -1.85
CA LEU A 11 -7.56 16.11 -1.99
C LEU A 11 -7.92 15.81 -3.45
N SER A 12 -7.90 16.82 -4.33
CA SER A 12 -8.15 16.61 -5.76
C SER A 12 -7.02 15.81 -6.42
N LEU A 13 -5.76 16.14 -6.13
CA LEU A 13 -4.60 15.39 -6.61
C LEU A 13 -4.58 13.97 -6.05
N LEU A 14 -4.89 13.79 -4.77
CA LEU A 14 -4.99 12.48 -4.15
C LEU A 14 -6.08 11.64 -4.84
N SER A 15 -7.27 12.20 -5.05
CA SER A 15 -8.37 11.53 -5.73
C SER A 15 -8.02 11.15 -7.17
N LEU A 16 -7.38 12.04 -7.92
CA LEU A 16 -6.93 11.78 -9.29
C LEU A 16 -5.89 10.64 -9.33
N SER A 17 -4.93 10.66 -8.40
CA SER A 17 -3.90 9.62 -8.26
C SER A 17 -4.53 8.27 -7.92
N LEU A 18 -5.46 8.24 -6.96
CA LEU A 18 -6.17 7.02 -6.57
C LEU A 18 -7.00 6.46 -7.72
N PHE A 19 -7.72 7.32 -8.45
CA PHE A 19 -8.49 6.93 -9.61
C PHE A 19 -7.60 6.32 -10.69
N ALA A 20 -6.50 7.00 -11.06
CA ALA A 20 -5.56 6.51 -12.06
C ALA A 20 -4.97 5.14 -11.67
N ARG A 21 -4.51 4.99 -10.42
CA ARG A 21 -3.96 3.73 -9.90
C ARG A 21 -5.01 2.62 -9.91
N LEU A 22 -6.21 2.90 -9.44
CA LEU A 22 -7.31 1.93 -9.40
C LEU A 22 -7.65 1.45 -10.81
N VAL A 23 -7.79 2.36 -11.78
CA VAL A 23 -8.07 2.01 -13.17
C VAL A 23 -6.97 1.13 -13.76
N LEU A 24 -5.70 1.49 -13.57
CA LEU A 24 -4.57 0.69 -14.06
C LEU A 24 -4.54 -0.70 -13.42
N MET A 25 -4.79 -0.80 -12.11
CA MET A 25 -4.82 -2.07 -11.41
C MET A 25 -5.96 -2.96 -11.89
N LEU A 26 -7.17 -2.41 -12.05
CA LEU A 26 -8.32 -3.15 -12.56
C LEU A 26 -8.11 -3.60 -14.01
N ARG A 27 -7.51 -2.76 -14.86
CA ARG A 27 -7.14 -3.12 -16.24
C ARG A 27 -6.16 -4.29 -16.26
N GLN A 28 -5.12 -4.24 -15.42
CA GLN A 28 -4.14 -5.32 -15.31
C GLN A 28 -4.79 -6.62 -14.82
N MET A 29 -5.60 -6.58 -13.76
CA MET A 29 -6.29 -7.78 -13.26
C MET A 29 -7.22 -8.38 -14.31
N ARG A 30 -7.94 -7.55 -15.07
CA ARG A 30 -8.81 -8.01 -16.16
C ARG A 30 -7.99 -8.67 -17.26
N HIS A 31 -6.90 -8.05 -17.69
CA HIS A 31 -6.04 -8.59 -18.75
C HIS A 31 -5.43 -9.95 -18.34
N VAL A 32 -4.92 -10.06 -17.11
CA VAL A 32 -4.36 -11.30 -16.57
C VAL A 32 -5.43 -12.39 -16.48
N ARG A 33 -6.65 -12.06 -16.03
CA ARG A 33 -7.76 -13.02 -15.95
C ARG A 33 -8.15 -13.57 -17.31
N LEU A 34 -8.23 -12.70 -18.33
CA LEU A 34 -8.64 -13.10 -19.68
C LEU A 34 -7.60 -13.99 -20.38
N ASN A 35 -6.32 -13.82 -20.06
CA ASN A 35 -5.22 -14.57 -20.70
C ASN A 35 -4.68 -15.70 -19.83
N ARG A 36 -5.30 -16.00 -18.67
CA ARG A 36 -4.82 -16.99 -17.69
C ARG A 36 -4.52 -18.36 -18.30
N ASP A 37 -5.36 -18.82 -19.21
CA ASP A 37 -5.29 -20.17 -19.78
C ASP A 37 -4.46 -20.24 -21.08
N ARG A 38 -3.90 -19.12 -21.54
CA ARG A 38 -3.11 -19.04 -22.78
C ARG A 38 -1.69 -18.59 -22.49
N VAL A 39 -0.75 -19.51 -22.62
CA VAL A 39 0.68 -19.16 -22.62
C VAL A 39 0.98 -18.46 -23.95
N PRO A 40 1.64 -17.29 -23.95
CA PRO A 40 2.04 -16.65 -25.19
C PRO A 40 3.00 -17.56 -25.97
N GLU A 41 2.82 -17.63 -27.29
CA GLU A 41 3.54 -18.53 -28.19
C GLU A 41 5.08 -18.53 -27.99
N PRO A 42 5.75 -17.37 -27.81
CA PRO A 42 7.19 -17.34 -27.58
C PRO A 42 7.66 -18.06 -26.30
N PHE A 43 6.76 -18.27 -25.33
CA PHE A 43 7.07 -18.88 -24.03
C PHE A 43 6.50 -20.30 -23.88
N ALA A 44 5.75 -20.80 -24.86
CA ALA A 44 5.08 -22.09 -24.79
C ALA A 44 6.06 -23.28 -24.61
N GLN A 45 7.29 -23.12 -25.08
CA GLN A 45 8.35 -24.14 -24.94
C GLN A 45 9.10 -24.06 -23.60
N VAL A 46 8.94 -22.98 -22.84
CA VAL A 46 9.71 -22.71 -21.60
C VAL A 46 8.83 -22.81 -20.37
N ILE A 47 7.56 -22.41 -20.47
CA ILE A 47 6.64 -22.30 -19.33
C ILE A 47 5.45 -23.24 -19.57
N SER A 48 5.22 -24.14 -18.62
CA SER A 48 4.03 -25.00 -18.65
C SER A 48 2.75 -24.19 -18.42
N GLY A 49 1.63 -24.67 -19.00
CA GLY A 49 0.33 -24.05 -18.79
C GLY A 49 -0.07 -23.96 -17.31
N ASP A 50 0.29 -24.96 -16.50
CA ASP A 50 0.07 -24.95 -15.05
C ASP A 50 0.88 -23.86 -14.33
N ALA A 51 2.16 -23.70 -14.69
CA ALA A 51 3.00 -22.66 -14.12
C ALA A 51 2.47 -21.26 -14.48
N HIS A 52 2.00 -21.06 -15.73
CA HIS A 52 1.38 -19.81 -16.16
C HIS A 52 0.08 -19.51 -15.39
N ARG A 53 -0.82 -20.49 -15.27
CA ARG A 53 -2.06 -20.34 -14.48
C ARG A 53 -1.77 -19.98 -13.02
N LYS A 54 -0.81 -20.68 -12.40
CA LYS A 54 -0.37 -20.41 -11.03
C LYS A 54 0.19 -18.98 -10.88
N ALA A 55 0.98 -18.51 -11.85
CA ALA A 55 1.51 -17.15 -11.85
C ALA A 55 0.40 -16.09 -12.01
N ALA A 56 -0.59 -16.33 -12.88
CA ALA A 56 -1.74 -15.45 -13.07
C ALA A 56 -2.60 -15.34 -11.79
N ASP A 57 -2.84 -16.47 -11.12
CA ASP A 57 -3.58 -16.51 -9.85
C ASP A 57 -2.82 -15.81 -8.71
N TYR A 58 -1.50 -16.02 -8.64
CA TYR A 58 -0.63 -15.35 -7.70
C TYR A 58 -0.67 -13.83 -7.89
N LEU A 59 -0.52 -13.35 -9.13
CA LEU A 59 -0.59 -11.93 -9.44
C LEU A 59 -1.94 -11.34 -9.05
N ARG A 60 -3.05 -12.04 -9.32
CA ARG A 60 -4.38 -11.59 -8.90
C ARG A 60 -4.50 -11.48 -7.38
N ALA A 61 -4.07 -12.49 -6.63
CA ALA A 61 -4.12 -12.48 -5.17
C ALA A 61 -3.26 -11.35 -4.58
N ARG A 62 -2.05 -11.15 -5.13
CA ARG A 62 -1.14 -10.05 -4.73
C ARG A 62 -1.76 -8.68 -5.02
N MET A 63 -2.42 -8.52 -6.16
CA MET A 63 -3.10 -7.26 -6.55
C MET A 63 -4.27 -6.93 -5.63
N GLN A 64 -5.02 -7.92 -5.14
CA GLN A 64 -6.10 -7.69 -4.17
C GLN A 64 -5.59 -7.12 -2.85
N VAL A 65 -4.45 -7.62 -2.35
CA VAL A 65 -3.79 -7.06 -1.16
C VAL A 65 -3.30 -5.63 -1.44
N ALA A 66 -2.73 -5.40 -2.62
CA ALA A 66 -2.27 -4.07 -3.01
C ALA A 66 -3.44 -3.06 -3.11
N LEU A 67 -4.63 -3.48 -3.56
CA LEU A 67 -5.83 -2.64 -3.57
C LEU A 67 -6.26 -2.25 -2.16
N ALA A 68 -6.28 -3.20 -1.22
CA ALA A 68 -6.58 -2.90 0.18
C ALA A 68 -5.56 -1.89 0.75
N GLY A 69 -4.27 -2.09 0.46
CA GLY A 69 -3.21 -1.16 0.87
C GLY A 69 -3.37 0.24 0.28
N LEU A 70 -3.81 0.35 -0.98
CA LEU A 70 -4.08 1.65 -1.62
C LEU A 70 -5.15 2.44 -0.84
N PHE A 71 -6.26 1.81 -0.45
CA PHE A 71 -7.32 2.47 0.31
C PHE A 71 -6.89 2.76 1.76
N ILE A 72 -6.21 1.83 2.42
CA ILE A 72 -5.72 2.03 3.79
C ILE A 72 -4.74 3.22 3.83
N GLY A 73 -3.77 3.25 2.91
CA GLY A 73 -2.81 4.35 2.81
C GLY A 73 -3.47 5.69 2.48
N ALA A 74 -4.47 5.70 1.59
CA ALA A 74 -5.26 6.90 1.29
C ALA A 74 -5.99 7.43 2.54
N SER A 75 -6.69 6.54 3.26
CA SER A 75 -7.40 6.89 4.49
C SER A 75 -6.46 7.43 5.56
N PHE A 76 -5.30 6.80 5.73
CA PHE A 76 -4.26 7.29 6.65
C PHE A 76 -3.80 8.70 6.27
N LEU A 77 -3.50 8.93 4.99
CA LEU A 77 -3.03 10.21 4.51
C LEU A 77 -4.08 11.32 4.68
N ILE A 78 -5.35 11.03 4.39
CA ILE A 78 -6.47 11.95 4.64
C ILE A 78 -6.61 12.24 6.14
N GLY A 79 -6.54 11.21 6.99
CA GLY A 79 -6.60 11.36 8.44
C GLY A 79 -5.47 12.24 9.00
N MET A 80 -4.24 12.07 8.48
CA MET A 80 -3.10 12.87 8.92
C MET A 80 -3.14 14.32 8.42
N THR A 81 -3.57 14.55 7.18
CA THR A 81 -3.49 15.88 6.55
C THR A 81 -4.73 16.74 6.79
N TRP A 82 -5.92 16.17 6.62
CA TRP A 82 -7.18 16.90 6.72
C TRP A 82 -7.94 16.57 8.01
N GLY A 83 -7.85 15.32 8.48
CA GLY A 83 -8.48 14.86 9.72
C GLY A 83 -7.81 15.36 11.01
N GLY A 84 -6.76 16.18 10.93
CA GLY A 84 -6.06 16.72 12.08
C GLY A 84 -5.10 15.74 12.76
N GLY A 85 -4.87 14.55 12.20
CA GLY A 85 -3.99 13.54 12.80
C GLY A 85 -2.54 14.02 13.00
N LEU A 86 -2.02 14.84 12.09
CA LEU A 86 -0.68 15.44 12.25
C LEU A 86 -0.65 16.43 13.42
N GLN A 87 -1.69 17.24 13.59
CA GLN A 87 -1.81 18.17 14.72
C GLN A 87 -1.93 17.40 16.04
N ALA A 88 -2.77 16.37 16.08
CA ALA A 88 -2.91 15.53 17.27
C ALA A 88 -1.58 14.87 17.67
N LEU A 89 -0.79 14.38 16.70
CA LEU A 89 0.52 13.83 16.95
C LEU A 89 1.50 14.89 17.46
N HIS A 90 1.48 16.09 16.87
CA HIS A 90 2.29 17.22 17.30
C HIS A 90 1.98 17.62 18.75
N ASP A 91 0.70 17.76 19.09
CA ASP A 91 0.24 18.17 20.42
C ASP A 91 0.61 17.11 21.46
N GLN A 92 0.43 15.81 21.15
CA GLN A 92 0.84 14.73 22.05
C GLN A 92 2.34 14.74 22.35
N LEU A 93 3.17 14.97 21.34
CA LEU A 93 4.62 15.03 21.50
C LEU A 93 5.08 16.28 22.26
N SER A 94 4.30 17.37 22.21
CA SER A 94 4.62 18.62 22.89
C SER A 94 4.62 18.48 24.43
N HIS A 95 3.94 17.45 24.95
CA HIS A 95 3.97 17.10 26.37
C HIS A 95 5.31 16.48 26.81
N LEU A 96 6.07 15.90 25.88
CA LEU A 96 7.33 15.21 26.16
C LEU A 96 8.55 16.03 25.74
N PHE A 97 8.42 16.76 24.63
CA PHE A 97 9.48 17.58 24.05
C PHE A 97 8.96 19.00 23.83
N SER A 98 9.76 20.01 24.15
CA SER A 98 9.35 21.39 23.95
C SER A 98 9.11 21.68 22.47
N ALA A 99 7.94 22.27 22.17
CA ALA A 99 7.58 22.67 20.82
C ALA A 99 8.63 23.63 20.23
N GLY A 100 9.08 23.37 19.01
CA GLY A 100 10.14 24.13 18.33
C GLY A 100 11.57 23.63 18.57
N SER A 101 11.79 22.67 19.47
CA SER A 101 13.09 22.02 19.62
C SER A 101 13.40 21.05 18.47
N LEU A 102 14.70 20.83 18.21
CA LEU A 102 15.14 19.81 17.24
C LEU A 102 14.63 18.41 17.62
N LEU A 103 14.62 18.09 18.92
CA LEU A 103 14.14 16.81 19.44
C LEU A 103 12.65 16.60 19.14
N HIS A 104 11.82 17.65 19.26
CA HIS A 104 10.41 17.58 18.88
C HIS A 104 10.23 17.28 17.39
N GLY A 105 11.02 17.91 16.53
CA GLY A 105 11.00 17.63 15.09
C GLY A 105 11.39 16.19 14.75
N ILE A 106 12.45 15.67 15.38
CA ILE A 106 12.87 14.27 15.23
C ILE A 106 11.77 13.32 15.70
N ALA A 107 11.19 13.59 16.87
CA ALA A 107 10.15 12.75 17.44
C ALA A 107 8.86 12.76 16.61
N LEU A 108 8.50 13.90 16.00
CA LEU A 108 7.37 14.00 15.07
C LEU A 108 7.59 13.13 13.83
N LEU A 109 8.77 13.22 13.20
CA LEU A 109 9.10 12.40 12.03
C LEU A 109 9.15 10.91 12.37
N ALA A 110 9.75 10.55 13.52
CA ALA A 110 9.78 9.19 14.00
C ALA A 110 8.37 8.65 14.28
N GLY A 111 7.52 9.44 14.95
CA GLY A 111 6.13 9.08 15.23
C GLY A 111 5.32 8.85 13.95
N LEU A 112 5.47 9.73 12.95
CA LEU A 112 4.84 9.56 11.65
C LEU A 112 5.33 8.30 10.93
N ALA A 113 6.63 8.02 10.95
CA ALA A 113 7.22 6.83 10.35
C ALA A 113 6.74 5.55 11.03
N ILE A 114 6.68 5.54 12.36
CA ILE A 114 6.17 4.41 13.16
C ILE A 114 4.69 4.17 12.86
N ALA A 115 3.88 5.24 12.81
CA ALA A 115 2.46 5.12 12.48
C ALA A 115 2.27 4.52 11.07
N GLY A 116 3.02 5.01 10.09
CA GLY A 116 3.01 4.46 8.73
C GLY A 116 3.43 2.99 8.69
N TRP A 117 4.53 2.64 9.36
CA TRP A 117 5.02 1.28 9.46
C TRP A 117 3.98 0.34 10.10
N LEU A 118 3.34 0.76 11.18
CA LEU A 118 2.33 -0.04 11.88
C LEU A 118 1.12 -0.33 10.99
N ILE A 119 0.74 0.61 10.14
CA ILE A 119 -0.36 0.46 9.19
C ILE A 119 0.01 -0.49 8.04
N GLU A 120 1.25 -0.42 7.55
CA GLU A 120 1.74 -1.29 6.49
C GLU A 120 2.10 -2.71 6.95
N LEU A 121 2.40 -2.88 8.24
CA LEU A 121 2.78 -4.14 8.85
C LEU A 121 1.76 -5.28 8.60
N PRO A 122 0.46 -5.14 8.94
CA PRO A 122 -0.51 -6.22 8.71
C PRO A 122 -0.63 -6.60 7.23
N LEU A 123 -0.55 -5.63 6.32
CA LEU A 123 -0.59 -5.87 4.88
C LEU A 123 0.64 -6.65 4.41
N THR A 124 1.81 -6.30 4.93
CA THR A 124 3.08 -6.99 4.65
C THR A 124 3.04 -8.42 5.16
N LEU A 125 2.58 -8.63 6.39
CA LEU A 125 2.43 -9.97 6.97
C LEU A 125 1.44 -10.82 6.17
N TYR A 126 0.29 -10.26 5.79
CA TYR A 126 -0.71 -10.97 4.99
C TYR A 126 -0.17 -11.32 3.59
N ARG A 127 0.62 -10.43 2.98
CA ARG A 127 1.28 -10.69 1.69
C ARG A 127 2.25 -11.88 1.81
N ILE A 128 3.12 -11.90 2.81
CA ILE A 128 4.17 -12.91 2.97
C ILE A 128 3.58 -14.24 3.47
N PHE A 129 2.85 -14.21 4.58
CA PHE A 129 2.39 -15.43 5.26
C PHE A 129 1.03 -15.93 4.78
N GLY A 130 0.25 -15.09 4.10
CA GLY A 130 -1.00 -15.48 3.44
C GLY A 130 -0.79 -15.78 1.96
N VAL A 131 -0.51 -14.74 1.16
CA VAL A 131 -0.44 -14.86 -0.30
C VAL A 131 0.77 -15.69 -0.73
N GLU A 132 2.00 -15.28 -0.44
CA GLU A 132 3.20 -15.97 -0.93
C GLU A 132 3.28 -17.42 -0.44
N ARG A 133 2.87 -17.67 0.81
CA ARG A 133 2.78 -19.03 1.36
C ARG A 133 1.78 -19.90 0.58
N ARG A 134 0.58 -19.40 0.27
CA ARG A 134 -0.44 -20.14 -0.50
C ARG A 134 0.06 -20.59 -1.87
N PHE A 135 0.93 -19.81 -2.50
CA PHE A 135 1.50 -20.13 -3.80
C PHE A 135 2.86 -20.87 -3.70
N GLY A 136 3.35 -21.16 -2.49
CA GLY A 136 4.61 -21.86 -2.27
C GLY A 136 5.85 -21.04 -2.64
N PHE A 137 5.73 -19.70 -2.69
CA PHE A 137 6.86 -18.81 -2.92
C PHE A 137 7.56 -18.40 -1.61
N ASN A 138 6.85 -18.45 -0.48
CA ASN A 138 7.42 -18.08 0.80
C ASN A 138 8.42 -19.15 1.29
N ARG A 139 9.67 -18.74 1.51
CA ARG A 139 10.74 -19.55 2.10
C ARG A 139 11.13 -19.10 3.51
N MET A 140 10.44 -18.11 4.08
CA MET A 140 10.65 -17.57 5.42
C MET A 140 9.67 -18.17 6.41
N THR A 141 10.16 -18.56 7.58
CA THR A 141 9.35 -18.96 8.74
C THR A 141 8.96 -17.71 9.56
N PRO A 142 7.79 -17.70 10.23
CA PRO A 142 7.38 -16.56 11.07
C PRO A 142 8.28 -16.35 12.29
N ALA A 143 8.93 -17.41 12.75
CA ALA A 143 10.06 -17.33 13.67
C ALA A 143 11.33 -17.25 12.83
N LEU A 144 12.18 -16.27 13.14
CA LEU A 144 13.50 -16.02 12.55
C LEU A 144 14.27 -17.32 12.26
#